data_AF-A0A1W1CW40-F1
#
_entry.id   AF-A0A1W1CW40-F1
#
_cell.length_a   1.000
_cell.length_b   1.000
_cell.length_c   1.000
_cell.angle_alpha   90.00
_cell.angle_beta   90.00
_cell.angle_gamma   90.00
#
_symmetry.space_group_name_H-M   'P 1'
#
loop_
_entity.id
_entity.type
_entity.pdbx_description
1 polymer ?
#
loop_
_entity_poly.entity_id
_entity_poly.type
_entity_poly.pdbx_seq_one_letter_code
_entity_poly.pdbx_strand_id
1 'polypeptide(L)'
;MIRFFKVSGHSLFPLLQDGQRVFCIKIFKYIPLKIDDIVVFDKAPHGLMIKQIKAIEENGYFVQGTDAFSIDSRDFGLIPKESIYYKMLFRF
;
A
#
# COMPACT_ATOMS: atom_id res chain seq x y z
N MET A 1 8.20 14.67 -1.55
CA MET A 1 8.00 14.63 -3.02
C MET A 1 6.70 13.92 -3.32
N ILE A 2 5.92 14.44 -4.26
CA ILE A 2 4.60 13.91 -4.66
C ILE A 2 4.74 13.07 -5.94
N ARG A 3 3.87 12.08 -6.15
CA ARG A 3 3.89 11.22 -7.34
C ARG A 3 2.48 10.73 -7.69
N PHE A 4 2.19 10.67 -8.98
CA PHE A 4 1.01 10.02 -9.53
C PHE A 4 1.33 8.58 -9.92
N PHE A 5 0.48 7.63 -9.54
CA PHE A 5 0.56 6.25 -9.98
C PHE A 5 -0.73 5.86 -10.69
N LYS A 6 -0.62 4.98 -11.70
CA LYS A 6 -1.76 4.25 -12.27
C LYS A 6 -1.86 2.90 -11.57
N VAL A 7 -3.00 2.63 -10.94
CA VAL A 7 -3.28 1.33 -10.31
C VAL A 7 -3.38 0.28 -11.41
N SER A 8 -2.76 -0.88 -11.16
CA SER A 8 -2.87 -2.06 -12.01
C SER A 8 -3.36 -3.23 -11.16
N GLY A 9 -4.38 -3.95 -11.64
CA GLY A 9 -5.04 -5.06 -10.96
C GLY A 9 -6.17 -4.66 -10.00
N HIS A 10 -6.74 -5.67 -9.33
CA HIS A 10 -7.99 -5.55 -8.57
C HIS A 10 -7.85 -5.74 -7.06
N SER A 11 -6.61 -5.79 -6.53
CA SER A 11 -6.36 -6.12 -5.12
C SER A 11 -7.11 -5.26 -4.10
N LEU A 12 -7.42 -4.02 -4.45
CA LEU A 12 -8.13 -3.07 -3.59
C LEU A 12 -9.54 -2.75 -4.12
N PHE A 13 -10.15 -3.58 -4.97
CA PHE A 13 -11.53 -3.35 -5.40
C PHE A 13 -12.52 -3.55 -4.23
N PRO A 14 -13.55 -2.70 -4.04
CA PRO A 14 -13.95 -1.55 -4.86
C PRO A 14 -13.29 -0.21 -4.49
N LEU A 15 -12.39 -0.20 -3.49
CA LEU A 15 -11.75 1.02 -2.98
C LEU A 15 -10.84 1.69 -4.03
N LEU A 16 -10.11 0.89 -4.81
CA LEU A 16 -9.35 1.30 -5.99
C LEU A 16 -9.67 0.38 -7.17
N GLN A 17 -9.78 0.97 -8.35
CA GLN A 17 -10.09 0.25 -9.59
C GLN A 17 -8.85 0.15 -10.49
N ASP A 18 -8.80 -0.89 -11.31
CA ASP A 18 -7.77 -1.01 -12.34
C ASP A 18 -7.80 0.22 -13.26
N GLY A 19 -6.62 0.75 -13.58
CA GLY A 19 -6.47 1.95 -14.39
C GLY A 19 -6.75 3.27 -13.66
N GLN A 20 -7.29 3.24 -12.45
CA GLN A 20 -7.49 4.44 -11.64
C GLN A 20 -6.15 5.09 -11.33
N ARG A 21 -6.12 6.43 -11.26
CA ARG A 21 -4.91 7.14 -10.89
C ARG A 21 -5.01 7.61 -9.44
N VAL A 22 -3.89 7.52 -8.74
CA VAL A 22 -3.79 7.88 -7.32
C VAL A 22 -2.67 8.89 -7.12
N PHE A 23 -2.93 9.83 -6.22
CA PHE A 23 -1.95 10.81 -5.78
C PHE A 23 -1.34 10.36 -4.47
N CYS A 24 -0.02 10.21 -4.48
CA CYS A 24 0.73 9.72 -3.35
C CYS A 24 1.84 10.68 -2.95
N ILE A 25 2.15 10.72 -1.66
CA ILE A 25 3.29 11.46 -1.12
C ILE A 25 4.36 10.48 -0.68
N LYS A 26 5.63 10.82 -0.98
CA LYS A 26 6.76 10.04 -0.49
C LYS A 26 6.81 10.13 1.03
N ILE A 27 6.89 8.98 1.69
CA ILE A 27 7.00 8.92 3.15
C ILE A 27 8.44 9.26 3.55
N PHE A 28 8.55 10.09 4.58
CA PHE A 28 9.79 10.38 5.29
C PHE A 28 9.60 10.01 6.76
N LYS A 29 10.71 9.95 7.53
CA LYS A 29 10.73 9.50 8.93
C LYS A 29 9.68 10.13 9.87
N TYR A 30 9.14 11.30 9.52
CA TYR A 30 8.19 12.06 10.33
C TYR A 30 6.72 11.95 9.91
N ILE A 31 6.40 11.25 8.82
CA ILE A 31 5.00 11.10 8.39
C ILE A 31 4.43 9.85 9.07
N PRO A 32 3.51 10.00 10.05
CA PRO A 32 2.96 8.85 10.74
C PRO A 32 2.02 8.08 9.82
N LEU A 33 2.28 6.78 9.71
CA LEU A 33 1.37 5.81 9.11
C LEU A 33 0.35 5.33 10.14
N LYS A 34 -0.89 5.18 9.70
CA LYS A 34 -2.03 4.79 10.53
C LYS A 34 -2.73 3.58 9.92
N ILE A 35 -3.53 2.90 10.75
CA ILE A 35 -4.47 1.88 10.27
C ILE A 35 -5.38 2.53 9.22
N ASP A 36 -5.72 1.75 8.20
CA ASP A 36 -6.49 2.09 7.00
C ASP A 36 -5.83 3.04 6.00
N ASP A 37 -4.61 3.52 6.24
CA ASP A 37 -3.82 4.20 5.22
C ASP A 37 -3.55 3.25 4.04
N ILE A 38 -3.70 3.75 2.81
CA ILE A 38 -3.26 3.04 1.61
C ILE A 38 -1.81 3.44 1.31
N VAL A 39 -0.96 2.43 1.16
CA VAL A 39 0.49 2.60 1.01
C VAL A 39 1.01 1.87 -0.21
N VAL A 40 2.08 2.44 -0.78
CA VAL A 40 2.84 1.86 -1.88
C VAL A 40 4.20 1.43 -1.35
N PHE A 41 4.53 0.16 -1.54
CA PHE A 41 5.77 -0.47 -1.10
C PHE A 41 6.30 -1.40 -2.19
N ASP A 42 7.58 -1.73 -2.13
CA ASP A 42 8.18 -2.72 -3.03
C ASP A 42 8.29 -4.07 -2.32
N LYS A 43 7.95 -5.14 -3.04
CA LYS A 43 8.04 -6.51 -2.53
C LYS A 43 8.47 -7.44 -3.64
N ALA A 44 9.71 -7.91 -3.57
CA ALA A 44 10.18 -8.97 -4.45
C ALA A 44 9.38 -10.27 -4.21
N PRO A 45 9.04 -11.04 -5.26
CA PRO A 45 9.29 -10.77 -6.69
C PRO A 45 8.18 -9.94 -7.38
N HIS A 46 7.16 -9.50 -6.66
CA HIS A 46 5.97 -8.83 -7.20
C HIS A 46 6.20 -7.37 -7.65
N GLY A 47 7.26 -6.73 -7.17
CA GLY A 47 7.58 -5.33 -7.45
C GLY A 47 6.75 -4.37 -6.61
N LEU A 48 6.41 -3.21 -7.19
CA LEU A 48 5.61 -2.18 -6.53
C LEU A 48 4.17 -2.62 -6.33
N MET A 49 3.73 -2.64 -5.08
CA MET A 49 2.38 -3.02 -4.67
C MET A 49 1.68 -1.87 -3.95
N ILE A 50 0.35 -1.85 -3.99
CA ILE A 50 -0.50 -0.91 -3.26
C ILE A 50 -1.52 -1.68 -2.42
N LYS A 51 -1.52 -1.46 -1.10
CA LYS A 51 -2.37 -2.16 -0.14
C LYS A 51 -2.78 -1.24 1.00
N GLN A 52 -3.75 -1.66 1.81
CA GLN A 52 -4.21 -0.94 2.99
C GLN A 52 -3.54 -1.48 4.25
N ILE A 53 -3.10 -0.61 5.16
CA ILE A 53 -2.58 -1.02 6.48
C ILE A 53 -3.75 -1.52 7.34
N LYS A 54 -3.63 -2.74 7.88
CA LYS A 54 -4.62 -3.34 8.79
C LYS A 54 -4.12 -3.50 10.21
N ALA A 55 -2.81 -3.66 10.40
CA ALA A 55 -2.19 -3.60 11.72
C ALA A 55 -0.83 -2.91 11.65
N ILE A 56 -0.46 -2.28 12.76
CA ILE A 56 0.86 -1.69 12.98
C ILE A 56 1.49 -2.47 14.12
N GLU A 57 2.62 -3.10 13.85
CA GLU A 57 3.34 -3.91 14.81
C GLU A 57 4.73 -3.32 15.08
N GLU A 58 5.41 -3.85 16.10
CA GLU A 58 6.74 -3.38 16.49
C GLU A 58 7.71 -3.44 15.31
N ASN A 59 7.69 -4.56 14.57
CA ASN A 59 8.65 -4.88 13.52
C ASN A 59 8.17 -4.55 12.10
N GLY A 60 6.95 -4.02 11.93
CA GLY A 60 6.44 -3.78 10.58
C GLY A 60 4.96 -3.43 10.50
N TYR A 61 4.44 -3.53 9.28
CA TYR A 61 3.05 -3.30 8.97
C TYR A 61 2.42 -4.57 8.42
N PHE A 62 1.21 -4.89 8.89
CA PHE A 62 0.36 -5.85 8.22
C PHE A 62 -0.48 -5.12 7.18
N VAL A 63 -0.30 -5.45 5.90
CA VAL A 63 -1.00 -4.81 4.79
C VAL A 63 -1.90 -5.81 4.08
N GLN A 64 -3.08 -5.38 3.67
CA GLN A 64 -4.08 -6.24 3.07
C GLN A 64 -4.78 -5.55 1.89
N GLY A 65 -5.15 -6.33 0.87
CA GLY A 65 -6.13 -5.92 -0.11
C GLY A 65 -7.56 -6.12 0.39
N THR A 66 -8.52 -5.53 -0.30
CA THR A 66 -9.95 -5.77 -0.04
C THR A 66 -10.49 -6.94 -0.85
N ASP A 67 -9.81 -7.32 -1.93
CA ASP A 67 -10.16 -8.47 -2.75
C ASP A 67 -9.70 -9.79 -2.10
N ALA A 68 -10.53 -10.83 -2.21
CA ALA A 68 -10.26 -12.14 -1.61
C ALA A 68 -8.99 -12.79 -2.15
N PHE A 69 -8.66 -12.56 -3.43
CA PHE A 69 -7.48 -13.10 -4.12
C PHE A 69 -6.27 -12.16 -4.09
N SER A 70 -6.32 -11.11 -3.27
CA SER A 70 -5.20 -10.19 -3.08
C SER A 70 -4.00 -10.92 -2.47
N ILE A 71 -2.86 -10.91 -3.17
CA ILE A 71 -1.56 -11.28 -2.61
C ILE A 71 -1.12 -10.18 -1.65
N ASP A 72 -1.01 -10.48 -0.36
CA ASP A 72 -0.71 -9.50 0.69
C ASP A 72 -0.09 -10.12 1.96
N SER A 73 -0.15 -9.44 3.12
CA SER A 73 0.46 -9.93 4.36
C SER A 73 -0.12 -11.26 4.86
N ARG A 74 -1.28 -11.70 4.35
CA ARG A 74 -1.77 -13.06 4.58
C ARG A 74 -0.87 -14.13 3.96
N ASP A 75 -0.20 -13.80 2.85
CA ASP A 75 0.66 -14.71 2.10
C ASP A 75 2.13 -14.56 2.52
N PHE A 76 2.58 -13.33 2.75
CA PHE A 76 4.01 -13.04 2.99
C PHE A 76 4.34 -12.44 4.36
N GLY A 77 3.35 -12.29 5.26
CA GLY A 77 3.55 -11.71 6.58
C GLY A 77 3.75 -10.19 6.60
N LEU A 78 4.36 -9.67 7.66
CA LEU A 78 4.59 -8.25 7.85
C LEU A 78 5.58 -7.68 6.82
N ILE A 79 5.37 -6.43 6.42
CA ILE A 79 6.36 -5.67 5.65
C ILE A 79 7.20 -4.79 6.58
N PRO A 80 8.53 -4.69 6.37
CA PRO A 80 9.39 -3.79 7.15
C PRO A 80 8.94 -2.34 7.02
N LYS A 81 9.15 -1.52 8.05
CA LYS A 81 8.69 -0.12 8.05
C LYS A 81 9.35 0.70 6.94
N GLU A 82 10.58 0.35 6.59
CA GLU A 82 11.41 1.01 5.58
C GLU A 82 11.02 0.65 4.15
N SER A 83 10.21 -0.40 3.96
CA SER A 83 9.76 -0.84 2.63
C SER A 83 8.66 0.05 2.04
N ILE A 84 7.98 0.85 2.87
CA ILE A 84 6.92 1.75 2.41
C ILE A 84 7.54 3.02 1.84
N TYR A 85 7.25 3.27 0.57
CA TYR A 85 7.77 4.41 -0.16
C TYR A 85 6.79 5.57 -0.22
N TYR A 86 5.50 5.29 -0.40
CA TYR A 86 4.50 6.33 -0.55
C TYR A 86 3.22 6.03 0.25
N LYS A 87 2.55 7.09 0.69
CA LYS A 87 1.19 7.06 1.22
C LYS A 87 0.25 7.71 0.21
N MET A 88 -0.86 7.06 -0.09
CA MET A 88 -1.93 7.63 -0.92
C MET A 88 -2.68 8.70 -0.13
N LEU A 89 -2.98 9.83 -0.77
CA LEU A 89 -3.85 10.87 -0.18
C LEU A 89 -5.24 10.87 -0.82
N PHE A 90 -5.32 10.79 -2.14
CA PHE A 90 -6.61 10.81 -2.86
C PHE A 90 -6.49 10.11 -4.23
N ARG A 91 -7.65 9.75 -4.79
CA ARG A 91 -7.83 9.04 -6.06
C ARG A 91 -8.74 9.83 -6.99
N PHE A 92 -8.60 9.64 -8.30
CA PHE A 92 -9.38 10.28 -9.36
C PHE A 92 -9.72 9.25 -10.44
#